data_AF-A0A8H4AZ93-F1
#
_entry.id   AF-A0A8H4AZ93-F1
#
_cell.length_a   1.000
_cell.length_b   1.000
_cell.length_c   1.000
_cell.angle_alpha   90.00
_cell.angle_beta   90.00
_cell.angle_gamma   90.00
#
_symmetry.space_group_name_H-M   'P 1'
#
loop_
_entity.id
_entity.type
_entity.pdbx_description
1 polymer ?
#
loop_
_entity_poly.entity_id
_entity_poly.type
_entity_poly.pdbx_seq_one_letter_code
_entity_poly.pdbx_strand_id
1 'polypeptide(L)'
;MNFIPYISVHFLETKVEEWIIFQNDHWATLHKLDLYFSEYGINPEIFYSLGENKLFFSKLQDLSFYLGPISELNTENAIALLKILAKNATELSALKLDGFYSGYEPQLLHALICIIKSQEQLRQFSLVGGGIPKEFYGIISALENQKILRIKDCNNVNILETSLNTLEITNHMLYSSTIVKILEKSGTLLQRLKLVSTYNKLQEEPLLLETLKSFCPNITYLCISDVDFSHDT
;
A
#
# COMPACT_ATOMS: atom_id res chain seq x y z
N MET A 1 0.01 33.35 1.21
CA MET A 1 0.38 32.36 2.23
C MET A 1 0.01 31.02 1.64
N ASN A 2 0.99 30.17 1.32
CA ASN A 2 0.78 28.97 0.52
C ASN A 2 0.11 27.88 1.37
N PHE A 3 -1.08 27.44 0.95
CA PHE A 3 -1.79 26.29 1.50
C PHE A 3 -0.95 25.03 1.25
N ILE A 4 -0.56 24.34 2.32
CA ILE A 4 0.04 23.01 2.21
C ILE A 4 -1.02 22.02 2.69
N PRO A 5 -1.77 21.35 1.78
CA PRO A 5 -2.77 20.34 2.13
C PRO A 5 -2.12 19.00 2.49
N TYR A 6 -0.91 19.02 3.06
CA TYR A 6 -0.07 17.87 3.27
C TYR A 6 0.78 18.00 4.53
N ILE A 7 0.72 17.02 5.44
CA ILE A 7 1.60 16.94 6.62
C ILE A 7 2.40 15.64 6.53
N SER A 8 3.73 15.77 6.65
CA SER A 8 4.66 14.66 6.85
C SER A 8 5.22 14.72 8.27
N VAL A 9 5.16 13.59 8.98
CA VAL A 9 5.54 13.52 10.40
C VAL A 9 7.04 13.65 10.65
N HIS A 10 7.88 13.59 9.61
CA HIS A 10 9.33 13.84 9.74
C HIS A 10 9.63 15.25 10.30
N PHE A 11 8.70 16.22 10.14
CA PHE A 11 8.81 17.55 10.72
C PHE A 11 8.41 17.65 12.21
N LEU A 12 7.88 16.58 12.82
CA LEU A 12 7.24 16.64 14.15
C LEU A 12 8.16 16.31 15.32
N GLU A 13 9.29 15.67 15.08
CA GLU A 13 10.28 15.36 16.12
C GLU A 13 10.93 16.62 16.72
N THR A 14 10.87 17.77 16.05
CA THR A 14 11.58 18.98 16.50
C THR A 14 10.71 20.03 17.20
N LYS A 15 9.37 19.99 17.12
CA LYS A 15 8.50 21.08 17.61
C LYS A 15 7.08 20.66 18.04
N VAL A 16 6.99 19.98 19.17
CA VAL A 16 5.71 19.62 19.82
C VAL A 16 4.85 20.86 20.15
N GLU A 17 5.46 22.03 20.38
CA GLU A 17 4.73 23.27 20.69
C GLU A 17 4.11 23.96 19.45
N GLU A 18 4.71 23.83 18.26
CA GLU A 18 4.11 24.35 17.00
C GLU A 18 2.89 23.53 16.54
N TRP A 19 2.69 22.36 17.14
CA TRP A 19 1.58 21.45 16.88
C TRP A 19 0.23 21.97 17.38
N ILE A 20 0.23 22.58 18.57
CA ILE A 20 -0.98 23.17 19.17
C ILE A 20 -1.45 24.38 18.34
N ILE A 21 -0.52 25.07 17.67
CA ILE A 21 -0.82 26.25 16.84
C ILE A 21 -1.41 25.85 15.47
N PHE A 22 -1.02 24.70 14.90
CA PHE A 22 -1.57 24.21 13.63
C PHE A 22 -3.00 23.65 13.72
N GLN A 23 -3.49 23.33 14.92
CA GLN A 23 -4.78 22.66 15.15
C GLN A 23 -6.02 23.48 14.73
N ASN A 24 -5.98 24.81 14.71
CA ASN A 24 -7.22 25.58 14.75
C ASN A 24 -7.89 25.90 13.39
N ASP A 25 -7.16 26.04 12.28
CA ASP A 25 -7.79 26.50 11.01
C ASP A 25 -7.54 25.63 9.76
N HIS A 26 -6.57 24.70 9.77
CA HIS A 26 -6.10 24.05 8.53
C HIS A 26 -6.33 22.53 8.45
N TRP A 27 -6.68 21.88 9.56
CA TRP A 27 -6.86 20.42 9.61
C TRP A 27 -8.18 19.98 8.95
N ALA A 28 -9.19 20.84 8.96
CA ALA A 28 -10.49 20.57 8.34
C ALA A 28 -10.44 20.39 6.81
N THR A 29 -9.33 20.80 6.17
CA THR A 29 -9.06 20.70 4.73
C THR A 29 -7.98 19.70 4.38
N LEU A 30 -7.37 19.03 5.37
CA LEU A 30 -6.31 18.08 5.14
C LEU A 30 -6.90 16.71 4.79
N HIS A 31 -6.76 16.30 3.54
CA HIS A 31 -7.27 15.02 3.05
C HIS A 31 -6.19 13.95 2.95
N LYS A 32 -4.92 14.31 3.14
CA LYS A 32 -3.77 13.42 3.05
C LYS A 32 -2.89 13.48 4.30
N LEU A 33 -2.54 12.31 4.83
CA LEU A 33 -1.65 12.15 5.98
C LEU A 33 -0.52 11.18 5.64
N ASP A 34 0.73 11.64 5.69
CA ASP A 34 1.90 10.78 5.52
C ASP A 34 2.69 10.68 6.83
N LEU A 35 2.85 9.46 7.31
CA LEU A 35 3.43 9.14 8.60
C LEU A 35 4.75 8.41 8.39
N TYR A 36 5.81 8.92 9.01
CA TYR A 36 7.13 8.31 8.94
C TYR A 36 7.53 7.83 10.33
N PHE A 37 7.60 6.52 10.51
CA PHE A 37 8.07 5.92 11.76
C PHE A 37 9.59 5.72 11.65
N SER A 38 10.34 6.63 12.29
CA SER A 38 11.79 6.59 12.39
C SER A 38 12.23 5.72 13.58
N GLU A 39 13.51 5.38 13.68
CA GLU A 39 14.07 4.69 14.86
C GLU A 39 13.92 5.51 16.16
N TYR A 40 13.75 6.84 16.06
CA TYR A 40 13.75 7.76 17.19
C TYR A 40 12.44 7.81 17.99
N GLY A 41 11.39 7.14 17.50
CA GLY A 41 10.13 7.01 18.21
C GLY A 41 9.26 8.27 18.12
N ILE A 42 8.02 8.12 17.69
CA ILE A 42 7.03 9.19 17.82
C ILE A 42 6.47 9.16 19.25
N ASN A 43 6.31 10.32 19.91
CA ASN A 43 5.65 10.35 21.22
C ASN A 43 4.21 9.81 21.09
N PRO A 44 3.83 8.74 21.82
CA PRO A 44 2.49 8.15 21.76
C PRO A 44 1.36 9.16 22.03
N GLU A 45 1.60 10.20 22.85
CA GLU A 45 0.62 11.25 23.17
C GLU A 45 0.13 12.00 21.93
N ILE A 46 0.95 12.08 20.88
CA ILE A 46 0.58 12.67 19.60
C ILE A 46 -0.58 11.87 18.98
N PHE A 47 -0.55 10.54 19.05
CA PHE A 47 -1.62 9.71 18.49
C PHE A 47 -2.91 9.77 19.29
N TYR A 48 -2.83 9.87 20.62
CA TYR A 48 -4.01 10.11 21.45
C TYR A 48 -4.64 11.48 21.13
N SER A 49 -3.83 12.52 21.01
CA SER A 49 -4.29 13.87 20.66
C SER A 49 -4.89 13.93 19.25
N LEU A 50 -4.32 13.18 18.30
CA LEU A 50 -4.91 12.99 16.97
C LEU A 50 -6.25 12.26 17.06
N GLY A 51 -6.33 11.21 17.86
CA GLY A 51 -7.52 10.39 18.09
C GLY A 51 -8.76 11.18 18.49
N GLU A 52 -8.55 12.26 19.24
CA GLU A 52 -9.64 13.15 19.66
C GLU A 52 -10.18 14.02 18.52
N ASN A 53 -9.39 14.26 17.46
CA ASN A 53 -9.82 15.02 16.29
C ASN A 53 -10.61 14.15 15.29
N LYS A 54 -11.80 13.70 15.70
CA LYS A 54 -12.67 12.83 14.89
C LYS A 54 -13.08 13.45 13.57
N LEU A 55 -13.31 14.77 13.54
CA LEU A 55 -13.71 15.50 12.33
C LEU A 55 -12.61 15.50 11.27
N PHE A 56 -11.34 15.59 11.69
CA PHE A 56 -10.21 15.45 10.78
C PHE A 56 -10.19 14.04 10.17
N PHE A 57 -10.26 13.00 11.00
CA PHE A 57 -10.18 11.63 10.50
C PHE A 57 -11.36 11.22 9.62
N SER A 58 -12.58 11.71 9.89
CA SER A 58 -13.72 11.39 9.03
C SER A 58 -13.55 11.89 7.59
N LYS A 59 -12.74 12.93 7.38
CA LYS A 59 -12.46 13.54 6.06
C LYS A 59 -11.14 13.07 5.43
N LEU A 60 -10.39 12.21 6.11
CA LEU A 60 -9.10 11.72 5.63
C LEU A 60 -9.33 10.76 4.46
N GLN A 61 -8.71 11.04 3.32
CA GLN A 61 -8.89 10.29 2.07
C GLN A 61 -7.66 9.49 1.68
N ASP A 62 -6.47 10.02 1.95
CA ASP A 62 -5.18 9.42 1.61
C ASP A 62 -4.33 9.24 2.85
N LEU A 63 -3.83 8.04 3.06
CA LEU A 63 -2.97 7.72 4.18
C LEU A 63 -1.75 6.94 3.72
N SER A 64 -0.55 7.43 4.05
CA SER A 64 0.69 6.69 3.82
C SER A 64 1.41 6.42 5.14
N PHE A 65 1.86 5.19 5.31
CA PHE A 65 2.78 4.79 6.38
C PHE A 65 4.12 4.43 5.77
N TYR A 66 5.19 5.01 6.27
CA TYR A 66 6.54 4.49 6.11
C TYR A 66 6.94 3.77 7.40
N LEU A 67 7.11 2.46 7.30
CA LEU A 67 7.29 1.56 8.43
C LEU A 67 8.74 1.08 8.61
N GLY A 68 9.70 1.54 7.81
CA GLY A 68 11.15 1.23 7.79
C GLY A 68 11.71 0.18 8.76
N PRO A 69 12.96 0.33 9.23
CA PRO A 69 13.42 -0.37 10.42
C PRO A 69 12.75 0.30 11.64
N ILE A 70 11.59 -0.21 12.07
CA ILE A 70 10.95 0.29 13.28
C ILE A 70 11.41 -0.48 14.52
N SER A 71 11.65 0.27 15.59
CA SER A 71 11.75 -0.28 16.94
C SER A 71 10.39 -0.78 17.43
N GLU A 72 10.39 -1.66 18.45
CA GLU A 72 9.17 -2.18 19.08
C GLU A 72 8.19 -1.06 19.50
N LEU A 73 8.70 0.03 20.08
CA LEU A 73 7.92 1.21 20.48
C LEU A 73 7.13 1.82 19.31
N ASN A 74 7.74 1.86 18.13
CA ASN A 74 7.08 2.40 16.94
C ASN A 74 6.04 1.44 16.37
N THR A 75 6.22 0.12 16.54
CA THR A 75 5.22 -0.88 16.19
C THR A 75 3.95 -0.69 17.02
N GLU A 76 4.08 -0.53 18.34
CA GLU A 76 2.94 -0.29 19.24
C GLU A 76 2.18 1.00 18.88
N ASN A 77 2.93 2.06 18.62
CA ASN A 77 2.40 3.35 18.19
C ASN A 77 1.64 3.26 16.86
N ALA A 78 2.21 2.59 15.86
CA ALA A 78 1.55 2.36 14.59
C ALA A 78 0.26 1.55 14.77
N ILE A 79 0.28 0.50 15.60
CA ILE A 79 -0.90 -0.30 15.94
C ILE A 79 -1.98 0.56 16.60
N ALA A 80 -1.63 1.39 17.58
CA ALA A 80 -2.56 2.25 18.29
C ALA A 80 -3.24 3.24 17.33
N LEU A 81 -2.45 3.89 16.46
CA LEU A 81 -2.98 4.81 15.47
C LEU A 81 -3.87 4.12 14.44
N LEU A 82 -3.47 2.94 13.93
CA LEU A 82 -4.30 2.17 13.00
C LEU A 82 -5.65 1.79 13.62
N LYS A 83 -5.69 1.46 14.91
CA LYS A 83 -6.95 1.19 15.64
C LYS A 83 -7.82 2.44 15.75
N ILE A 84 -7.22 3.60 16.04
CA ILE A 84 -7.92 4.89 16.08
C ILE A 84 -8.50 5.23 14.71
N LEU A 85 -7.71 5.10 13.65
CA LEU A 85 -8.13 5.37 12.28
C LEU A 85 -9.23 4.41 11.85
N ALA A 86 -9.10 3.11 12.13
CA ALA A 86 -10.13 2.13 11.79
C ALA A 86 -11.50 2.47 12.40
N LYS A 87 -11.52 3.16 13.55
CA LYS A 87 -12.74 3.59 14.25
C LYS A 87 -13.30 4.93 13.76
N ASN A 88 -12.43 5.87 13.36
CA ASN A 88 -12.83 7.26 13.12
C ASN A 88 -12.76 7.69 11.65
N ALA A 89 -11.96 7.02 10.81
CA ALA A 89 -11.88 7.31 9.39
C ALA A 89 -13.04 6.63 8.63
N THR A 90 -13.69 7.39 7.75
CA THR A 90 -14.85 6.93 6.97
C THR A 90 -14.71 7.17 5.47
N GLU A 91 -13.80 8.04 5.06
CA GLU A 91 -13.63 8.47 3.66
C GLU A 91 -12.30 8.00 3.04
N LEU A 92 -11.57 7.09 3.70
CA LEU A 92 -10.26 6.68 3.21
C LEU A 92 -10.41 5.94 1.87
N SER A 93 -9.81 6.52 0.84
CA SER A 93 -9.88 6.04 -0.54
C SER A 93 -8.56 5.40 -0.99
N ALA A 94 -7.43 5.83 -0.42
CA ALA A 94 -6.12 5.25 -0.68
C ALA A 94 -5.32 5.02 0.61
N LEU A 95 -4.76 3.82 0.72
CA LEU A 95 -3.83 3.43 1.78
C LEU A 95 -2.50 2.98 1.16
N LYS A 96 -1.39 3.60 1.56
CA LYS A 96 -0.04 3.25 1.14
C LYS A 96 0.77 2.76 2.34
N LEU A 97 1.40 1.61 2.19
CA LEU A 97 2.44 1.11 3.09
C LEU A 97 3.77 1.11 2.36
N ASP A 98 4.79 1.68 3.00
CA ASP A 98 6.14 1.82 2.48
C ASP A 98 7.13 1.25 3.51
N GLY A 99 8.21 0.64 3.04
CA GLY A 99 9.23 0.02 3.88
C GLY A 99 8.75 -1.22 4.63
N PHE A 100 7.86 -2.03 4.03
CA PHE A 100 7.27 -3.16 4.73
C PHE A 100 8.15 -4.44 4.71
N TYR A 101 8.73 -4.86 5.84
CA TYR A 101 9.59 -6.04 5.94
C TYR A 101 8.90 -7.28 6.54
N SER A 102 9.39 -8.48 6.19
CA SER A 102 8.80 -9.78 6.58
C SER A 102 8.99 -10.20 8.05
N GLY A 103 9.32 -9.25 8.94
CA GLY A 103 9.55 -9.48 10.37
C GLY A 103 8.54 -8.81 11.28
N TYR A 104 7.49 -8.18 10.73
CA TYR A 104 6.52 -7.47 11.57
C TYR A 104 5.65 -8.39 12.41
N GLU A 105 5.24 -7.83 13.53
CA GLU A 105 4.35 -8.49 14.46
C GLU A 105 2.98 -8.79 13.82
N PRO A 106 2.40 -9.98 14.10
CA PRO A 106 1.05 -10.32 13.68
C PRO A 106 -0.02 -9.28 14.07
N GLN A 107 0.22 -8.53 15.16
CA GLN A 107 -0.67 -7.49 15.64
C GLN A 107 -0.75 -6.28 14.70
N LEU A 108 0.37 -5.88 14.08
CA LEU A 108 0.40 -4.80 13.09
C LEU A 108 -0.37 -5.22 11.83
N LEU A 109 -0.14 -6.43 11.35
CA LEU A 109 -0.91 -7.02 10.24
C LEU A 109 -2.41 -7.06 10.54
N HIS A 110 -2.79 -7.45 11.75
CA HIS A 110 -4.18 -7.46 12.17
C HIS A 110 -4.79 -6.05 12.19
N ALA A 111 -4.07 -5.05 12.70
CA ALA A 111 -4.52 -3.66 12.70
C ALA A 111 -4.70 -3.10 11.28
N LEU A 112 -3.79 -3.47 10.35
CA LEU A 112 -3.90 -3.14 8.93
C LEU A 112 -5.15 -3.77 8.28
N ILE A 113 -5.44 -5.03 8.59
CA ILE A 113 -6.66 -5.69 8.12
C ILE A 113 -7.91 -4.98 8.66
N CYS A 114 -7.90 -4.58 9.94
CA CYS A 114 -9.04 -3.89 10.56
C CYS A 114 -9.33 -2.55 9.91
N ILE A 115 -8.31 -1.72 9.63
CA ILE A 115 -8.53 -0.46 8.90
C ILE A 115 -9.03 -0.77 7.48
N ILE A 116 -8.42 -1.69 6.73
CA ILE A 116 -8.88 -1.99 5.36
C ILE A 116 -10.35 -2.40 5.32
N LYS A 117 -10.80 -3.22 6.27
CA LYS A 117 -12.18 -3.70 6.36
C LYS A 117 -13.16 -2.62 6.80
N SER A 118 -12.73 -1.63 7.57
CA SER A 118 -13.61 -0.55 8.01
C SER A 118 -13.84 0.53 6.94
N GLN A 119 -13.09 0.49 5.83
CA GLN A 119 -13.18 1.49 4.76
C GLN A 119 -13.93 0.95 3.54
N GLU A 120 -15.24 1.19 3.46
CA GLU A 120 -16.08 0.82 2.30
C GLU A 120 -15.66 1.54 1.01
N GLN A 121 -15.16 2.77 1.15
CA GLN A 121 -14.75 3.63 0.02
C GLN A 121 -13.32 3.37 -0.45
N LEU A 122 -12.57 2.47 0.20
CA LEU A 122 -11.17 2.22 -0.13
C LEU A 122 -11.09 1.67 -1.56
N ARG A 123 -10.41 2.42 -2.44
CA ARG A 123 -10.26 2.08 -3.86
C ARG A 123 -8.89 1.51 -4.16
N GLN A 124 -7.90 1.90 -3.37
CA GLN A 124 -6.51 1.60 -3.65
C GLN A 124 -5.75 1.24 -2.37
N PHE A 125 -4.99 0.16 -2.47
CA PHE A 125 -3.96 -0.19 -1.53
C PHE A 125 -2.62 -0.29 -2.24
N SER A 126 -1.59 0.36 -1.71
CA SER A 126 -0.24 0.34 -2.28
C SER A 126 0.74 -0.22 -1.28
N LEU A 127 1.55 -1.18 -1.70
CA LEU A 127 2.72 -1.67 -0.99
C LEU A 127 3.98 -1.20 -1.74
N VAL A 128 4.92 -0.61 -1.02
CA VAL A 128 6.18 -0.10 -1.58
C VAL A 128 7.36 -0.64 -0.79
N GLY A 129 8.32 -1.21 -1.50
CA GLY A 129 9.55 -1.74 -0.92
C GLY A 129 9.36 -3.02 -0.11
N GLY A 130 10.49 -3.63 0.26
CA GLY A 130 10.53 -4.76 1.19
C GLY A 130 10.14 -6.12 0.59
N GLY A 131 10.04 -7.13 1.45
CA GLY A 131 9.67 -8.49 1.07
C GLY A 131 8.24 -8.79 1.48
N ILE A 132 7.42 -9.28 0.55
CA ILE A 132 6.02 -9.66 0.86
C ILE A 132 6.03 -10.91 1.75
N PRO A 133 5.62 -10.82 3.03
CA PRO A 133 5.53 -11.99 3.90
C PRO A 133 4.33 -12.86 3.50
N LYS A 134 4.35 -14.13 3.91
CA LYS A 134 3.24 -15.06 3.61
C LYS A 134 1.93 -14.61 4.25
N GLU A 135 2.03 -13.98 5.39
CA GLU A 135 0.94 -13.44 6.20
C GLU A 135 0.22 -12.26 5.49
N PHE A 136 0.83 -11.69 4.44
CA PHE A 136 0.22 -10.65 3.62
C PHE A 136 -1.05 -11.12 2.90
N TYR A 137 -1.26 -12.44 2.75
CA TYR A 137 -2.52 -13.01 2.24
C TYR A 137 -3.76 -12.51 2.98
N GLY A 138 -3.66 -12.27 4.30
CA GLY A 138 -4.77 -11.73 5.09
C GLY A 138 -5.16 -10.31 4.68
N ILE A 139 -4.17 -9.48 4.33
CA ILE A 139 -4.38 -8.11 3.80
C ILE A 139 -5.08 -8.19 2.46
N ILE A 140 -4.62 -9.05 1.56
CA ILE A 140 -5.20 -9.18 0.23
C ILE A 140 -6.65 -9.70 0.32
N SER A 141 -6.90 -10.68 1.17
CA SER A 141 -8.26 -11.17 1.42
C SER A 141 -9.18 -10.08 1.95
N ALA A 142 -8.67 -9.14 2.75
CA ALA A 142 -9.44 -8.00 3.26
C ALA A 142 -9.68 -6.90 2.20
N LEU A 143 -8.84 -6.82 1.17
CA LEU A 143 -9.07 -5.88 0.07
C LEU A 143 -10.30 -6.26 -0.75
N GLU A 144 -10.64 -7.56 -0.81
CA GLU A 144 -11.70 -8.10 -1.66
C GLU A 144 -11.43 -7.83 -3.16
N ASN A 145 -12.29 -8.35 -4.04
CA ASN A 145 -12.06 -8.34 -5.48
C ASN A 145 -12.38 -6.98 -6.13
N GLN A 146 -12.51 -5.89 -5.39
CA GLN A 146 -12.96 -4.60 -5.92
C GLN A 146 -11.89 -3.50 -5.86
N LYS A 147 -10.80 -3.73 -5.14
CA LYS A 147 -9.79 -2.70 -4.85
C LYS A 147 -8.55 -2.91 -5.71
N ILE A 148 -7.90 -1.81 -6.06
CA ILE A 148 -6.64 -1.81 -6.80
C ILE A 148 -5.52 -2.16 -5.82
N LEU A 149 -4.84 -3.28 -6.04
CA LEU A 149 -3.58 -3.58 -5.38
C LEU A 149 -2.42 -3.08 -6.24
N ARG A 150 -1.67 -2.11 -5.71
CA ARG A 150 -0.40 -1.64 -6.28
C ARG A 150 0.76 -2.21 -5.48
N ILE A 151 1.72 -2.80 -6.16
CA ILE A 151 2.94 -3.31 -5.57
C ILE A 151 4.11 -2.66 -6.30
N LYS A 152 4.98 -2.01 -5.54
CA LYS A 152 6.12 -1.28 -6.07
C LYS A 152 7.41 -1.70 -5.39
N ASP A 153 8.42 -2.09 -6.17
CA ASP A 153 9.78 -2.39 -5.71
C ASP A 153 9.81 -3.43 -4.56
N CYS A 154 8.88 -4.39 -4.58
CA CYS A 154 8.79 -5.46 -3.58
C CYS A 154 9.44 -6.75 -4.10
N ASN A 155 10.08 -7.50 -3.20
CA ASN A 155 10.55 -8.86 -3.46
C ASN A 155 9.44 -9.89 -3.19
N ASN A 156 9.57 -11.09 -3.76
CA ASN A 156 8.65 -12.23 -3.56
C ASN A 156 7.20 -11.99 -4.03
N VAL A 157 7.01 -11.21 -5.09
CA VAL A 157 5.67 -10.96 -5.69
C VAL A 157 4.99 -12.22 -6.23
N ASN A 158 5.71 -13.32 -6.41
CA ASN A 158 5.17 -14.63 -6.80
C ASN A 158 4.32 -15.30 -5.70
N ILE A 159 4.29 -14.76 -4.48
CA ILE A 159 3.48 -15.26 -3.36
C ILE A 159 2.01 -14.81 -3.47
N LEU A 160 1.68 -13.92 -4.41
CA LEU A 160 0.32 -13.47 -4.67
C LEU A 160 -0.56 -14.63 -5.19
N GLU A 161 -1.20 -15.33 -4.26
CA GLU A 161 -2.28 -16.31 -4.49
C GLU A 161 -3.62 -15.64 -4.23
N THR A 162 -4.18 -14.90 -5.19
CA THR A 162 -5.22 -13.92 -4.83
C THR A 162 -6.38 -13.87 -5.82
N SER A 163 -7.53 -13.48 -5.29
CA SER A 163 -8.76 -13.24 -6.06
C SER A 163 -8.88 -11.79 -6.56
N LEU A 164 -7.78 -11.11 -6.86
CA LEU A 164 -7.84 -9.70 -7.23
C LEU A 164 -8.43 -9.49 -8.63
N ASN A 165 -9.21 -8.43 -8.80
CA ASN A 165 -9.64 -7.99 -10.13
C ASN A 165 -8.63 -7.03 -10.78
N THR A 166 -7.85 -6.31 -9.98
CA THR A 166 -6.98 -5.24 -10.43
C THR A 166 -5.64 -5.33 -9.72
N LEU A 167 -4.60 -5.59 -10.50
CA LEU A 167 -3.24 -5.73 -10.01
C LEU A 167 -2.31 -4.83 -10.83
N GLU A 168 -1.57 -3.98 -10.14
CA GLU A 168 -0.50 -3.18 -10.73
C GLU A 168 0.83 -3.49 -10.05
N ILE A 169 1.81 -4.00 -10.80
CA ILE A 169 3.16 -4.29 -10.31
C ILE A 169 4.14 -3.39 -11.04
N THR A 170 4.94 -2.66 -10.28
CA THR A 170 6.10 -1.91 -10.78
C THR A 170 7.33 -2.39 -10.03
N ASN A 171 8.36 -2.86 -10.73
CA ASN A 171 9.56 -3.36 -10.06
C ASN A 171 10.81 -3.05 -10.89
N HIS A 172 11.97 -2.96 -10.22
CA HIS A 172 13.25 -2.83 -10.90
C HIS A 172 13.57 -4.02 -11.78
N MET A 173 13.34 -5.23 -11.24
CA MET A 173 13.54 -6.48 -11.96
C MET A 173 12.24 -7.28 -11.94
N LEU A 174 11.60 -7.38 -13.09
CA LEU A 174 10.44 -8.23 -13.29
C LEU A 174 10.79 -9.31 -14.31
N TYR A 175 10.66 -10.57 -13.90
CA TYR A 175 10.95 -11.73 -14.76
C TYR A 175 9.65 -12.34 -15.27
N SER A 176 9.64 -12.76 -16.53
CA SER A 176 8.49 -13.43 -17.18
C SER A 176 8.04 -14.67 -16.37
N SER A 177 8.99 -15.48 -15.88
CA SER A 177 8.71 -16.61 -14.99
C SER A 177 8.00 -16.24 -13.67
N THR A 178 8.22 -15.02 -13.16
CA THR A 178 7.52 -14.52 -11.96
C THR A 178 6.10 -14.11 -12.31
N ILE A 179 5.91 -13.45 -13.45
CA ILE A 179 4.60 -13.03 -13.93
C ILE A 179 3.73 -14.26 -14.23
N VAL A 180 4.26 -15.25 -14.93
CA VAL A 180 3.55 -16.50 -15.26
C VAL A 180 2.96 -17.14 -14.01
N LYS A 181 3.76 -17.28 -12.94
CA LYS A 181 3.28 -17.84 -11.66
C LYS A 181 2.14 -17.03 -11.04
N ILE A 182 2.17 -15.70 -11.14
CA ILE A 182 1.10 -14.83 -10.63
C ILE A 182 -0.17 -15.05 -11.45
N LEU A 183 -0.05 -15.11 -12.78
CA LEU A 183 -1.18 -15.28 -13.69
C LEU A 183 -1.82 -16.67 -13.57
N GLU A 184 -1.02 -17.73 -13.41
CA GLU A 184 -1.54 -19.08 -13.17
C GLU A 184 -2.40 -19.15 -11.89
N LYS A 185 -2.05 -18.36 -10.88
CA LYS A 185 -2.72 -18.34 -9.58
C LYS A 185 -3.94 -17.41 -9.53
N SER A 186 -3.85 -16.24 -10.16
CA SER A 186 -4.81 -15.14 -9.98
C SER A 186 -5.54 -14.74 -11.27
N GLY A 187 -5.13 -15.27 -12.43
CA GLY A 187 -5.54 -14.79 -13.75
C GLY A 187 -7.04 -14.83 -14.00
N THR A 188 -7.75 -15.82 -13.47
CA THR A 188 -9.17 -16.06 -13.78
C THR A 188 -10.07 -14.93 -13.31
N LEU A 189 -9.65 -14.16 -12.30
CA LEU A 189 -10.41 -13.06 -11.73
C LEU A 189 -9.89 -11.69 -12.16
N LEU A 190 -8.68 -11.62 -12.72
CA LEU A 190 -8.07 -10.37 -13.16
C LEU A 190 -8.84 -9.78 -14.35
N GLN A 191 -9.28 -8.55 -14.16
CA GLN A 191 -9.86 -7.68 -15.19
C GLN A 191 -8.88 -6.60 -15.63
N ARG A 192 -8.01 -6.14 -14.74
CA ARG A 192 -7.02 -5.10 -15.01
C ARG A 192 -5.65 -5.55 -14.52
N LEU A 193 -4.69 -5.58 -15.44
CA LEU A 193 -3.31 -5.93 -15.15
C LEU A 193 -2.37 -4.85 -15.69
N LYS A 194 -1.51 -4.33 -14.82
CA LYS A 194 -0.42 -3.43 -15.19
C LYS A 194 0.90 -3.98 -14.69
N LEU A 195 1.86 -4.17 -15.58
CA LEU A 195 3.19 -4.67 -15.30
C LEU A 195 4.21 -3.68 -15.86
N VAL A 196 5.04 -3.12 -14.99
CA VAL A 196 6.08 -2.16 -15.35
C VAL A 196 7.41 -2.65 -14.79
N SER A 197 8.37 -2.85 -15.67
CA SER A 197 9.75 -3.15 -15.29
C SER A 197 10.61 -1.92 -15.53
N THR A 198 11.27 -1.38 -14.52
CA THR A 198 11.95 -0.08 -14.65
C THR A 198 13.41 -0.17 -15.08
N TYR A 199 14.02 -1.36 -15.08
CA TYR A 199 15.45 -1.53 -15.36
C TYR A 199 15.74 -2.54 -16.47
N ASN A 200 15.19 -3.75 -16.38
CA ASN A 200 15.29 -4.73 -17.45
C ASN A 200 14.04 -4.67 -18.33
N LYS A 201 14.23 -4.85 -19.63
CA LYS A 201 13.10 -5.16 -20.50
C LYS A 201 12.52 -6.51 -20.10
N LEU A 202 11.21 -6.61 -20.11
CA LEU A 202 10.50 -7.89 -20.06
C LEU A 202 10.77 -8.61 -21.37
N GLN A 203 11.55 -9.69 -21.30
CA GLN A 203 11.71 -10.54 -22.48
C GLN A 203 10.36 -11.16 -22.79
N GLU A 204 9.89 -10.96 -24.01
CA GLU A 204 8.65 -11.56 -24.46
C GLU A 204 8.85 -13.08 -24.60
N GLU A 205 8.51 -13.80 -23.54
CA GLU A 205 8.51 -15.26 -23.59
C GLU A 205 7.19 -15.72 -24.21
N PRO A 206 7.20 -16.61 -25.22
CA PRO A 206 5.98 -17.23 -25.75
C PRO A 206 5.08 -17.77 -24.63
N LEU A 207 5.71 -18.28 -23.56
CA LEU A 207 5.04 -18.75 -22.35
C LEU A 207 4.19 -17.65 -21.69
N LEU A 208 4.68 -16.41 -21.56
CA LEU A 208 3.92 -15.33 -20.92
C LEU A 208 2.65 -15.00 -21.72
N LEU A 209 2.74 -14.95 -23.06
CA LEU A 209 1.60 -14.69 -23.93
C LEU A 209 0.59 -15.85 -23.90
N GLU A 210 1.08 -17.09 -23.90
CA GLU A 210 0.24 -18.29 -23.76
C GLU A 210 -0.46 -18.32 -22.40
N THR A 211 0.24 -17.99 -21.32
CA THR A 211 -0.34 -17.92 -19.97
C THR A 211 -1.39 -16.80 -19.89
N LEU A 212 -1.13 -15.61 -20.44
CA LEU A 212 -2.12 -14.53 -20.49
C LEU A 212 -3.40 -14.97 -21.21
N LYS A 213 -3.26 -15.61 -22.38
CA LYS A 213 -4.41 -16.12 -23.15
C LYS A 213 -5.18 -17.21 -22.41
N SER A 214 -4.48 -18.10 -21.72
CA SER A 214 -5.08 -19.30 -21.12
C SER A 214 -5.67 -19.02 -19.73
N PHE A 215 -4.99 -18.23 -18.92
CA PHE A 215 -5.34 -18.03 -17.51
C PHE A 215 -6.07 -16.72 -17.24
N CYS A 216 -6.07 -15.75 -18.16
CA CYS A 216 -6.64 -14.43 -17.93
C CYS A 216 -7.83 -14.09 -18.86
N PRO A 217 -8.90 -14.92 -18.89
CA PRO A 217 -10.01 -14.75 -19.83
C PRO A 217 -10.82 -13.46 -19.64
N ASN A 218 -10.70 -12.82 -18.47
CA ASN A 218 -11.51 -11.67 -18.08
C ASN A 218 -10.77 -10.32 -18.19
N ILE A 219 -9.53 -10.30 -18.70
CA ILE A 219 -8.77 -9.06 -18.84
C ILE A 219 -9.47 -8.11 -19.83
N THR A 220 -9.79 -6.92 -19.33
CA THR A 220 -10.32 -5.78 -20.11
C THR A 220 -9.32 -4.64 -20.22
N TYR A 221 -8.29 -4.63 -19.36
CA TYR A 221 -7.20 -3.69 -19.40
C TYR A 221 -5.88 -4.43 -19.17
N LEU A 222 -4.97 -4.33 -20.14
CA LEU A 222 -3.62 -4.86 -20.06
C LEU A 222 -2.62 -3.76 -20.39
N CYS A 223 -1.66 -3.56 -19.51
CA CYS A 223 -0.53 -2.68 -19.74
C CYS A 223 0.74 -3.41 -19.34
N ILE A 224 1.61 -3.67 -20.31
CA ILE A 224 2.94 -4.22 -20.06
C ILE A 224 3.93 -3.22 -20.67
N SER A 225 4.77 -2.63 -19.83
CA SER A 225 5.79 -1.66 -20.26
C SER A 225 7.15 -2.34 -20.42
N ASP A 226 7.95 -1.80 -21.34
CA ASP A 226 9.34 -2.22 -21.60
C ASP A 226 9.47 -3.70 -22.02
N VAL A 227 8.61 -4.16 -22.95
CA VAL A 227 8.73 -5.51 -23.55
C VAL A 227 9.77 -5.49 -24.68
N ASP A 228 10.71 -6.44 -24.68
CA ASP A 228 11.59 -6.70 -25.82
C ASP A 228 11.01 -7.84 -26.65
N PHE A 229 10.56 -7.50 -27.87
CA PHE A 229 10.21 -8.47 -28.89
C PHE A 229 11.51 -8.98 -29.50
N SER A 230 12.02 -10.13 -29.05
CA SER A 230 13.16 -10.75 -29.72
C SER A 230 12.78 -10.96 -31.19
N HIS A 231 13.48 -10.27 -32.10
CA HIS A 231 13.34 -10.55 -33.52
C HIS A 231 13.88 -11.96 -33.75
N ASP A 232 13.04 -12.83 -34.29
CA ASP A 232 13.49 -14.11 -34.85
C ASP A 232 14.65 -13.81 -35.81
N THR A 233 15.86 -14.28 -35.47
CA THR A 233 17.02 -14.35 -36.36
C THR A 233 17.28 -15.79 -36.76
#